data_AF-M1CCS1-F1
#
_entry.id   AF-M1CCS1-F1
#
_cell.length_a   1.000
_cell.length_b   1.000
_cell.length_c   1.000
_cell.angle_alpha   90.00
_cell.angle_beta   90.00
_cell.angle_gamma   90.00
#
_symmetry.space_group_name_H-M   'P 1'
#
loop_
_entity.id
_entity.type
_entity.pdbx_description
1 polymer ?
#
loop_
_entity_poly.entity_id
_entity_poly.type
_entity_poly.pdbx_seq_one_letter_code
_entity_poly.pdbx_strand_id
1 'polypeptide(L)'
;MLPIEFLLITVLPVIDMRLRCTTKGVEYPPGIPHNVSKVLELDIIRWELQGLDDVLKPSEFSLGVKGSLYPDRNGPRTRLKGQLQMSISFVLPPVLALVPEAVRRDVAESVLRGLLQNMKSKVNGSLLSDYAEFKREMQNNLLV
;
A
#
# COMPACT_ATOMS: atom_id res chain seq x y z
N MET A 1 5.03 -4.58 7.32
CA MET A 1 3.57 -4.46 7.55
C MET A 1 3.25 -5.22 8.82
N LEU A 2 2.09 -4.99 9.46
CA LEU A 2 1.66 -5.91 10.52
C LEU A 2 1.32 -7.27 9.92
N PRO A 3 1.63 -8.39 10.59
CA PRO A 3 1.25 -9.72 10.15
C PRO A 3 -0.27 -9.84 10.03
N ILE A 4 -0.72 -10.66 9.10
CA ILE A 4 -2.14 -10.98 8.92
C ILE A 4 -2.30 -12.47 9.16
N GLU A 5 -3.16 -12.80 10.11
CA GLU A 5 -3.44 -14.18 10.52
C GLU A 5 -4.78 -14.64 9.97
N PHE A 6 -4.79 -15.79 9.30
CA PHE A 6 -6.02 -16.45 8.87
C PHE A 6 -5.79 -17.94 8.65
N LEU A 7 -6.78 -18.76 8.99
CA LEU A 7 -6.72 -20.22 8.81
C LEU A 7 -5.39 -20.84 9.29
N LEU A 8 -4.89 -20.40 10.45
CA LEU A 8 -3.63 -20.85 11.06
C LEU A 8 -2.36 -20.49 10.26
N ILE A 9 -2.47 -19.65 9.23
CA ILE A 9 -1.37 -19.13 8.43
C ILE A 9 -1.14 -17.67 8.80
N THR A 10 0.13 -17.30 8.96
CA THR A 10 0.55 -15.91 9.17
C THR A 10 1.23 -15.41 7.91
N VAL A 11 0.80 -14.24 7.44
CA VAL A 11 1.29 -13.65 6.18
C VAL A 11 1.86 -12.28 6.44
N LEU A 12 3.02 -12.01 5.86
CA LEU A 12 3.73 -10.75 5.94
C LEU A 12 3.76 -10.08 4.56
N PRO A 13 2.86 -9.12 4.30
CA PRO A 13 2.87 -8.40 3.04
C PRO A 13 4.05 -7.44 2.96
N VAL A 14 4.82 -7.53 1.88
CA VAL A 14 5.88 -6.60 1.50
C VAL A 14 5.47 -5.92 0.20
N ILE A 15 5.67 -4.60 0.12
CA ILE A 15 5.25 -3.78 -1.02
C ILE A 15 6.39 -2.86 -1.40
N ASP A 16 6.78 -2.93 -2.67
CA ASP A 16 7.70 -1.98 -3.26
C ASP A 16 6.88 -0.89 -3.97
N MET A 17 7.08 0.35 -3.54
CA MET A 17 6.41 1.51 -4.10
C MET A 17 7.39 2.35 -4.92
N ARG A 18 6.94 2.75 -6.12
CA ARG A 18 7.56 3.80 -6.91
C ARG A 18 6.93 5.13 -6.55
N LEU A 19 7.80 6.10 -6.27
CA LEU A 19 7.44 7.48 -5.97
C LEU A 19 7.85 8.38 -7.14
N ARG A 20 6.92 9.17 -7.69
CA ARG A 20 7.22 10.18 -8.71
C ARG A 20 6.79 11.55 -8.22
N CYS A 21 7.71 12.52 -8.21
CA CYS A 21 7.38 13.90 -7.85
C CYS A 21 7.16 14.72 -9.12
N THR A 22 5.93 15.12 -9.36
CA THR A 22 5.55 15.99 -10.48
C THR A 22 5.44 17.43 -10.00
N THR A 23 6.14 18.36 -10.66
CA THR A 23 6.04 19.81 -10.43
C THR A 23 5.18 20.44 -11.51
N LYS A 24 4.37 21.45 -11.14
CA LYS A 24 3.45 22.14 -12.07
C LYS A 24 2.30 21.27 -12.60
N GLY A 25 1.84 20.28 -11.81
CA GLY A 25 0.63 19.52 -12.09
C GLY A 25 -0.63 20.37 -11.87
N VAL A 26 -0.87 21.33 -12.76
CA VAL A 26 -2.16 22.04 -12.80
C VAL A 26 -3.20 21.00 -13.24
N GLU A 27 -4.21 20.76 -12.41
CA GLU A 27 -5.36 19.88 -12.68
C GLU A 27 -5.12 18.37 -12.72
N TYR A 28 -3.94 17.87 -12.33
CA TYR A 28 -3.69 16.42 -12.27
C TYR A 28 -3.13 15.94 -10.92
N PRO A 29 -3.75 14.93 -10.29
CA PRO A 29 -5.11 14.39 -10.57
C PRO A 29 -6.26 15.38 -10.25
N PRO A 30 -7.49 15.10 -10.72
CA PRO A 30 -8.65 15.98 -10.50
C PRO A 30 -8.92 16.23 -9.01
N GLY A 31 -9.23 17.47 -8.65
CA GLY A 31 -9.54 17.85 -7.26
C GLY A 31 -8.33 18.31 -6.43
N ILE A 32 -7.14 18.42 -7.03
CA ILE A 32 -6.00 19.08 -6.38
C ILE A 32 -6.12 20.61 -6.49
N PRO A 33 -6.01 21.36 -5.38
CA PRO A 33 -6.06 22.82 -5.41
C PRO A 33 -4.96 23.45 -6.28
N HIS A 34 -5.28 24.52 -7.00
CA HIS A 34 -4.34 25.21 -7.90
C HIS A 34 -3.09 25.80 -7.20
N ASN A 35 -3.13 25.97 -5.87
CA ASN A 35 -2.00 26.47 -5.10
C ASN A 35 -0.94 25.39 -4.76
N VAL A 36 -1.18 24.13 -5.17
CA VAL A 36 -0.25 23.02 -4.97
C VAL A 36 0.87 23.07 -6.01
N SER A 37 2.10 23.25 -5.53
CA SER A 37 3.28 23.31 -6.39
C SER A 37 3.85 21.94 -6.80
N LYS A 38 3.55 20.89 -6.03
CA LYS A 38 4.14 19.54 -6.15
C LYS A 38 3.11 18.47 -5.82
N VAL A 39 3.06 17.44 -6.65
CA VAL A 39 2.27 16.23 -6.44
C VAL A 39 3.24 15.04 -6.39
N LEU A 40 3.07 14.19 -5.39
CA LEU A 40 3.76 12.92 -5.25
C LEU A 40 2.81 11.80 -5.68
N GLU A 41 3.12 11.17 -6.81
CA GLU A 41 2.42 9.99 -7.28
C GLU A 41 3.03 8.73 -6.64
N LEU A 42 2.16 7.82 -6.25
CA LEU A 42 2.47 6.53 -5.66
C LEU A 42 1.97 5.44 -6.60
N ASP A 43 2.82 4.48 -6.91
CA ASP A 43 2.45 3.33 -7.73
C ASP A 43 3.19 2.09 -7.23
N ILE A 44 2.48 0.97 -7.08
CA ILE A 44 3.11 -0.29 -6.73
C ILE A 44 3.90 -0.82 -7.93
N ILE A 45 5.13 -1.30 -7.67
CA ILE A 45 5.95 -1.96 -8.70
C ILE A 45 6.10 -3.45 -8.44
N ARG A 46 6.06 -3.86 -7.17
CA ARG A 46 6.18 -5.25 -6.75
C ARG A 46 5.49 -5.44 -5.40
N TRP A 47 5.01 -6.64 -5.16
CA TRP A 47 4.55 -7.07 -3.86
C TRP A 47 4.98 -8.52 -3.62
N GLU A 48 5.05 -8.90 -2.34
CA GLU A 48 5.29 -10.26 -1.88
C GLU A 48 4.39 -10.55 -0.67
N LEU A 49 3.95 -11.80 -0.53
CA LEU A 49 3.22 -12.30 0.62
C LEU A 49 4.05 -13.38 1.30
N GLN A 50 5.00 -12.96 2.13
CA GLN A 50 5.91 -13.88 2.81
C GLN A 50 5.12 -14.77 3.78
N GLY A 51 5.46 -16.06 3.83
CA GLY A 51 4.77 -17.07 4.66
C GLY A 51 3.70 -17.87 3.91
N LEU A 52 3.54 -17.61 2.61
CA LEU A 52 2.63 -18.31 1.71
C LEU A 52 3.29 -18.81 0.42
N ASP A 53 4.62 -18.71 0.35
CA ASP A 53 5.40 -18.87 -0.87
C ASP A 53 5.23 -20.26 -1.53
N ASP A 54 4.96 -21.30 -0.74
CA ASP A 54 4.72 -22.67 -1.22
C ASP A 54 3.23 -23.00 -1.45
N VAL A 55 2.31 -22.18 -0.96
CA VAL A 55 0.86 -22.47 -0.91
C VAL A 55 0.07 -21.62 -1.90
N LEU A 56 0.54 -20.40 -2.19
CA LEU A 56 -0.13 -19.44 -3.05
C LEU A 56 0.79 -19.00 -4.18
N LYS A 57 0.36 -19.29 -5.41
CA LYS A 57 1.09 -18.82 -6.59
C LYS A 57 0.85 -17.33 -6.77
N PRO A 58 1.82 -16.58 -7.33
CA PRO A 58 1.63 -15.16 -7.67
C PRO A 58 0.44 -14.88 -8.60
N SER A 59 -0.06 -15.87 -9.34
CA SER A 59 -1.28 -15.77 -10.16
C SER A 59 -2.58 -15.81 -9.35
N GLU A 60 -2.52 -16.26 -8.11
CA GLU A 60 -3.68 -16.46 -7.22
C GLU A 60 -3.89 -15.28 -6.28
N PHE A 61 -3.00 -14.28 -6.29
CA PHE A 61 -3.19 -13.03 -5.58
C PHE A 61 -2.73 -11.86 -6.44
N SER A 62 -3.42 -10.73 -6.38
CA SER A 62 -2.95 -9.49 -6.97
C SER A 62 -3.20 -8.32 -6.04
N LEU A 63 -2.23 -7.41 -6.00
CA LEU A 63 -2.30 -6.17 -5.25
C LEU A 63 -1.96 -5.01 -6.17
N GLY A 64 -2.89 -4.08 -6.27
CA GLY A 64 -2.72 -2.79 -6.94
C GLY A 64 -2.81 -1.68 -5.92
N VAL A 65 -1.87 -0.73 -5.99
CA VAL A 65 -1.89 0.49 -5.19
C VAL A 65 -1.49 1.65 -6.09
N LYS A 66 -2.37 2.65 -6.19
CA LYS A 66 -2.13 3.89 -6.94
C LYS A 66 -2.64 5.08 -6.17
N GLY A 67 -1.88 6.15 -6.12
CA GLY A 67 -2.31 7.32 -5.38
C GLY A 67 -1.56 8.58 -5.74
N SER A 68 -2.04 9.67 -5.16
CA SER A 68 -1.42 10.98 -5.25
C SER A 68 -1.47 11.65 -3.89
N LEU A 69 -0.38 12.32 -3.53
CA LEU A 69 -0.25 13.11 -2.31
C LEU A 69 0.26 14.50 -2.65
N TYR A 70 -0.17 15.49 -1.90
CA TYR A 70 0.25 16.87 -2.04
C TYR A 70 0.34 17.56 -0.68
N PRO A 71 1.22 18.57 -0.53
CA PRO A 71 1.31 19.35 0.68
C PRO A 71 0.13 20.32 0.79
N ASP A 72 -0.62 20.23 1.88
CA ASP A 72 -1.61 21.21 2.29
C ASP A 72 -0.99 22.17 3.31
N ARG A 73 -0.96 23.45 2.96
CA ARG A 73 -0.33 24.52 3.75
C ARG A 73 -1.33 25.55 4.28
N ASN A 74 -2.63 25.29 4.17
CA ASN A 74 -3.67 26.25 4.53
C ASN A 74 -3.87 26.42 6.07
N GLY A 75 -3.03 25.78 6.90
CA GLY A 75 -3.13 25.82 8.36
C GLY A 75 -1.78 26.04 9.06
N PRO A 76 -1.75 26.04 10.40
CA PRO A 76 -0.54 26.33 11.18
C PRO A 76 0.58 25.30 11.03
N ARG A 77 0.29 24.14 10.45
CA ARG A 77 1.27 23.09 10.13
C ARG A 77 1.02 22.58 8.72
N THR A 78 2.09 22.34 7.97
CA THR A 78 2.02 21.63 6.69
C THR A 78 1.55 20.20 6.92
N ARG A 79 0.53 19.76 6.20
CA ARG A 79 0.01 18.39 6.23
C ARG A 79 0.16 17.76 4.86
N LEU A 80 0.21 16.44 4.81
CA LEU A 80 0.13 15.70 3.55
C LEU A 80 -1.32 15.30 3.33
N LYS A 81 -1.90 15.68 2.19
CA LYS A 81 -3.26 15.30 1.77
C LYS A 81 -3.19 14.52 0.47
N GLY A 82 -4.22 13.74 0.18
CA GLY A 82 -4.36 13.10 -1.11
C GLY A 82 -5.25 11.87 -1.05
N GLN A 83 -5.14 11.04 -2.07
CA GLN A 83 -5.96 9.85 -2.24
C GLN A 83 -5.11 8.66 -2.63
N LEU A 84 -5.52 7.49 -2.14
CA LEU A 84 -4.91 6.22 -2.45
C LEU A 84 -6.00 5.23 -2.80
N GLN A 85 -5.94 4.71 -4.02
CA GLN A 85 -6.75 3.61 -4.49
C GLN A 85 -5.98 2.31 -4.28
N MET A 86 -6.66 1.33 -3.68
CA MET A 86 -6.13 -0.01 -3.49
C MET A 86 -7.09 -1.01 -4.13
N SER A 87 -6.54 -2.03 -4.79
CA SER A 87 -7.27 -3.15 -5.36
C SER A 87 -6.60 -4.44 -4.93
N ILE A 88 -7.36 -5.37 -4.37
CA ILE A 88 -6.87 -6.69 -4.00
C ILE A 88 -7.74 -7.71 -4.71
N SER A 89 -7.12 -8.71 -5.33
CA SER A 89 -7.84 -9.87 -5.86
C SER A 89 -7.16 -11.15 -5.39
N PHE A 90 -7.96 -12.16 -5.12
CA PHE A 90 -7.48 -13.41 -4.57
C PHE A 90 -8.30 -14.58 -5.10
N VAL A 91 -7.60 -15.60 -5.56
CA VAL A 91 -8.15 -16.91 -5.90
C VAL A 91 -7.85 -17.82 -4.73
N LEU A 92 -8.90 -18.41 -4.17
CA LEU A 92 -8.78 -19.31 -3.04
C LEU A 92 -8.02 -20.58 -3.48
N PRO A 93 -6.91 -20.96 -2.82
CA PRO A 93 -6.17 -22.16 -3.16
C PRO A 93 -7.07 -23.41 -3.15
N PRO A 94 -6.84 -24.38 -4.05
CA PRO A 94 -7.64 -25.61 -4.11
C PRO A 94 -7.68 -26.39 -2.78
N VAL A 95 -6.61 -26.30 -1.97
CA VAL A 95 -6.57 -26.92 -0.63
C VAL A 95 -7.64 -26.37 0.31
N LEU A 96 -8.10 -25.14 0.10
CA LEU A 96 -9.19 -24.55 0.87
C LEU A 96 -10.57 -24.92 0.31
N ALA A 97 -10.67 -25.64 -0.82
CA ALA A 97 -11.96 -26.03 -1.40
C ALA A 97 -12.76 -27.02 -0.54
N LEU A 98 -12.09 -27.75 0.36
CA LEU A 98 -12.72 -28.65 1.34
C LEU A 98 -13.39 -27.91 2.50
N VAL A 99 -13.12 -26.61 2.65
CA VAL A 99 -13.75 -25.78 3.67
C VAL A 99 -15.17 -25.40 3.23
N PRO A 100 -16.20 -25.51 4.10
CA PRO A 100 -17.55 -25.10 3.77
C PRO A 100 -17.61 -23.67 3.21
N GLU A 101 -18.44 -23.44 2.20
CA GLU A 101 -18.49 -22.16 1.48
C GLU A 101 -18.71 -20.94 2.38
N ALA A 102 -19.58 -21.06 3.38
CA ALA A 102 -19.83 -20.00 4.36
C ALA A 102 -18.54 -19.59 5.09
N VAL A 103 -17.78 -20.58 5.57
CA VAL A 103 -16.50 -20.35 6.26
C VAL A 103 -15.44 -19.78 5.30
N ARG A 104 -15.39 -20.26 4.05
CA ARG A 104 -14.46 -19.73 3.04
C ARG A 104 -14.71 -18.24 2.78
N ARG A 105 -15.99 -17.85 2.68
CA ARG A 105 -16.40 -16.47 2.41
C ARG A 105 -16.02 -15.55 3.57
N ASP A 106 -16.37 -15.94 4.79
CA ASP A 106 -16.08 -15.15 5.99
C ASP A 106 -14.57 -14.96 6.21
N VAL A 107 -13.80 -16.03 5.98
CA VAL A 107 -12.33 -15.95 6.03
C VAL A 107 -11.78 -15.03 4.95
N ALA A 108 -12.22 -15.19 3.70
CA ALA A 108 -11.75 -14.35 2.59
C ALA A 108 -12.05 -12.87 2.85
N GLU A 109 -13.25 -12.55 3.34
CA GLU A 109 -13.62 -11.19 3.71
C GLU A 109 -12.74 -10.64 4.84
N SER A 110 -12.51 -11.43 5.88
CA SER A 110 -11.66 -11.04 7.02
C SER A 110 -10.22 -10.74 6.59
N VAL A 111 -9.63 -11.57 5.72
CA VAL A 111 -8.29 -11.37 5.17
C VAL A 111 -8.22 -10.08 4.36
N LEU A 112 -9.16 -9.89 3.44
CA LEU A 112 -9.22 -8.68 2.60
C LEU A 112 -9.38 -7.43 3.45
N ARG A 113 -10.23 -7.48 4.47
CA ARG A 113 -10.46 -6.37 5.40
C ARG A 113 -9.24 -6.08 6.25
N GLY A 114 -8.56 -7.10 6.75
CA GLY A 114 -7.31 -6.98 7.51
C GLY A 114 -6.19 -6.36 6.69
N LEU A 115 -6.00 -6.83 5.46
CA LEU A 115 -5.05 -6.25 4.49
C LEU A 115 -5.34 -4.76 4.28
N LEU A 116 -6.59 -4.42 3.96
CA LEU A 116 -7.00 -3.06 3.68
C LEU A 116 -6.81 -2.11 4.87
N GLN A 117 -7.18 -2.57 6.08
CA GLN A 117 -7.00 -1.79 7.31
C GLN A 117 -5.52 -1.56 7.65
N ASN A 118 -4.70 -2.60 7.56
CA ASN A 118 -3.26 -2.52 7.83
C ASN A 118 -2.56 -1.60 6.83
N MET A 119 -2.91 -1.69 5.55
CA MET A 119 -2.34 -0.82 4.50
C MET A 119 -2.73 0.64 4.72
N LYS A 120 -4.01 0.91 5.00
CA LYS A 120 -4.48 2.28 5.32
C LYS A 120 -3.74 2.85 6.52
N SER A 121 -3.58 2.06 7.58
CA SER A 121 -2.86 2.48 8.79
C SER A 121 -1.39 2.82 8.47
N LYS A 122 -0.69 1.96 7.73
CA LYS A 122 0.72 2.16 7.39
C LYS A 122 0.93 3.37 6.46
N VAL A 123 0.08 3.57 5.47
CA VAL A 123 0.16 4.74 4.58
C VAL A 123 -0.03 6.04 5.38
N ASN A 124 -1.01 6.06 6.29
CA ASN A 124 -1.28 7.24 7.10
C ASN A 124 -0.20 7.50 8.16
N GLY A 125 0.38 6.45 8.75
CA GLY A 125 1.29 6.56 9.89
C GLY A 125 2.78 6.54 9.56
N SER A 126 3.20 5.84 8.50
CA SER A 126 4.60 5.47 8.29
C SER A 126 5.22 6.04 7.02
N LEU A 127 4.44 6.43 6.00
CA LEU A 127 5.01 6.87 4.71
C LEU A 127 6.00 8.04 4.85
N LEU A 128 5.69 9.00 5.71
CA LEU A 128 6.58 10.13 6.00
C LEU A 128 7.86 9.69 6.73
N SER A 129 7.75 8.73 7.64
CA SER A 129 8.89 8.17 8.36
C SER A 129 9.80 7.37 7.43
N ASP A 130 9.22 6.49 6.61
CA ASP A 130 9.93 5.67 5.63
C ASP A 130 10.65 6.56 4.60
N TYR A 131 10.01 7.63 4.13
CA TYR A 131 10.67 8.61 3.25
C TYR A 131 11.80 9.38 3.95
N ALA A 132 11.61 9.77 5.21
CA ALA A 132 12.64 10.45 5.98
C ALA A 132 13.86 9.54 6.19
N GLU A 133 13.64 8.25 6.39
CA GLU A 133 14.69 7.24 6.48
C GLU A 133 15.42 7.05 5.16
N PHE A 134 14.71 6.80 4.07
CA PHE A 134 15.27 6.72 2.72
C PHE A 134 16.13 7.95 2.38
N LYS A 135 15.66 9.16 2.73
CA LYS A 135 16.42 10.39 2.50
C LYS A 135 17.74 10.39 3.27
N ARG A 136 17.75 9.93 4.52
CA ARG A 136 18.99 9.82 5.33
C ARG A 136 19.97 8.83 4.70
N GLU A 137 19.48 7.67 4.27
CA GLU A 137 20.31 6.65 3.62
C GLU A 137 20.92 7.15 2.32
N MET A 138 20.13 7.83 1.47
CA MET A 138 20.66 8.43 0.24
C MET A 138 21.72 9.50 0.51
N GLN A 139 21.54 10.33 1.54
CA GLN A 139 22.54 11.34 1.92
C GLN A 139 23.84 10.71 2.42
N ASN A 140 23.76 9.60 3.16
CA ASN A 140 24.93 8.87 3.62
C ASN A 140 25.68 8.20 2.45
N ASN A 141 24.96 7.66 1.47
CA ASN A 141 25.55 7.02 0.28
C ASN A 141 26.16 8.02 -0.71
N LEU A 142 25.80 9.30 -0.64
CA LEU A 142 26.40 10.39 -1.43
C LEU A 142 27.68 10.97 -0.79
N LEU A 143 27.98 10.57 0.45
CA LEU A 143 29.14 11.03 1.22
C LEU A 143 30.24 9.95 1.35
N VAL A 144 30.12 8.86 0.58
CA VAL A 144 31.12 7.77 0.46
C VAL A 144 31.71 7.77 -0.94
#